data_AF-A0A1C5TXU9-F1
#
_entry.id   AF-A0A1C5TXU9-F1
#
_cell.length_a   1.000
_cell.length_b   1.000
_cell.length_c   1.000
_cell.angle_alpha   90.00
_cell.angle_beta   90.00
_cell.angle_gamma   90.00
#
_symmetry.space_group_name_H-M   'P 1'
#
loop_
_entity.id
_entity.type
_entity.pdbx_description
1 polymer ?
#
loop_
_entity_poly.entity_id
_entity_poly.type
_entity_poly.pdbx_seq_one_letter_code
_entity_poly.pdbx_strand_id
1 'polypeptide(L)'
;MTKIQNYVENVFAGLPKTKEAVEMKLGIIDSMEEKYSELLSMGKNENEAFGEVIADFGSIEEIREELGLAQPRYESVLREGSHAPSAPLETTDASSDPDNFNQFQKKFRLAITTGVLFCILALIGTLVTERISGEDSNAPAIVFFCFIAVAVGIFVYFGMQYSAYENKRAAQSVRHTSQNRGNEIVDALCGIIMLVATVIFLFLGFFGSLWHPGWVVFPIGGVICGIVDIVAKLWKKS
;
A
#
# COMPACT_ATOMS: atom_id res chain seq x y z
N MET A 1 33.66 -2.04 9.91
CA MET A 1 32.38 -2.61 9.45
C MET A 1 32.59 -3.27 8.11
N THR A 2 32.78 -4.60 8.13
CA THR A 2 32.79 -5.45 6.94
C THR A 2 31.35 -5.60 6.39
N LYS A 3 31.18 -6.03 5.13
CA LYS A 3 29.84 -6.30 4.55
C LYS A 3 29.04 -7.29 5.40
N ILE A 4 29.74 -8.25 6.01
CA ILE A 4 29.18 -9.29 6.90
C ILE A 4 28.69 -8.69 8.22
N GLN A 5 29.47 -7.81 8.86
CA GLN A 5 29.05 -7.14 10.09
C GLN A 5 27.74 -6.36 9.90
N ASN A 6 27.60 -5.64 8.79
CA ASN A 6 26.37 -4.93 8.48
C ASN A 6 25.18 -5.88 8.25
N TYR A 7 25.41 -7.02 7.60
CA TYR A 7 24.37 -8.04 7.40
C TYR A 7 23.88 -8.58 8.74
N VAL A 8 24.78 -9.06 9.59
CA VAL A 8 24.42 -9.64 10.89
C VAL A 8 23.80 -8.59 11.81
N GLU A 9 24.26 -7.33 11.75
CA GLU A 9 23.62 -6.24 12.50
C GLU A 9 22.17 -6.01 12.11
N ASN A 10 21.85 -6.11 10.81
CA ASN A 10 20.47 -6.02 10.36
C ASN A 10 19.63 -7.21 10.83
N VAL A 11 20.18 -8.43 10.85
CA VAL A 11 19.49 -9.62 11.40
C VAL A 11 19.15 -9.42 12.87
N PHE A 12 20.07 -8.86 13.65
CA PHE A 12 19.93 -8.67 15.09
C PHE A 12 19.27 -7.33 15.49
N ALA A 13 18.92 -6.46 14.54
CA ALA A 13 18.38 -5.12 14.83
C ALA A 13 17.05 -5.15 15.61
N GLY A 14 16.27 -6.22 15.49
CA GLY A 14 14.99 -6.41 16.17
C GLY A 14 15.06 -7.23 17.47
N LEU A 15 16.25 -7.70 17.88
CA LEU A 15 16.41 -8.54 19.07
C LEU A 15 16.66 -7.72 20.34
N PRO A 16 16.19 -8.19 21.52
CA PRO A 16 16.50 -7.54 22.77
C PRO A 16 18.01 -7.58 23.01
N LYS A 17 18.59 -6.47 23.48
CA LYS A 17 20.02 -6.35 23.77
C LYS A 17 20.38 -7.06 25.09
N THR A 18 20.13 -8.36 25.16
CA THR A 18 20.55 -9.23 26.26
C THR A 18 22.01 -9.66 26.03
N LYS A 19 22.71 -10.06 27.09
CA LYS A 19 24.10 -10.55 26.99
C LYS A 19 24.20 -11.76 26.04
N GLU A 20 23.23 -12.66 26.12
CA GLU A 20 23.13 -13.86 25.30
C GLU A 20 22.93 -13.55 23.81
N ALA A 21 22.10 -12.57 23.46
CA ALA A 21 21.92 -12.13 22.07
C ALA A 21 23.18 -11.48 21.48
N VAL A 22 23.96 -10.78 22.32
CA VAL A 22 25.23 -10.18 21.91
C VAL A 22 26.30 -11.25 21.69
N GLU A 23 26.39 -12.26 22.56
CA GLU A 23 27.31 -13.39 22.41
C GLU A 23 27.00 -14.20 21.14
N MET A 24 25.71 -14.47 20.88
CA MET A 24 25.28 -15.15 19.66
C MET A 24 25.57 -14.35 18.39
N LYS A 25 25.33 -13.03 18.42
CA LYS A 25 25.69 -12.12 17.31
C LYS A 25 27.18 -12.21 16.99
N LEU A 26 28.03 -12.20 18.01
CA LEU A 26 29.49 -12.27 17.83
C LEU A 26 29.94 -13.61 17.26
N GLY A 27 29.36 -14.72 17.72
CA GLY A 27 29.66 -16.05 17.18
C GLY A 27 29.28 -16.21 15.71
N ILE A 28 28.13 -15.64 15.30
CA ILE A 28 27.70 -15.66 13.89
C ILE A 28 28.61 -14.80 13.01
N ILE A 29 29.01 -13.61 13.48
CA ILE A 29 29.95 -12.76 12.74
C ILE A 29 31.27 -13.50 12.52
N ASP A 30 31.83 -14.12 13.55
CA ASP A 30 33.12 -14.82 13.48
C ASP A 30 33.08 -15.96 12.46
N SER A 31 32.04 -16.80 12.52
CA SER A 31 31.89 -17.94 11.60
C SER A 31 31.64 -17.50 10.15
N MET A 32 30.87 -16.42 9.93
CA MET A 32 30.66 -15.88 8.58
C MET A 32 31.94 -15.24 8.03
N GLU A 33 32.71 -14.52 8.84
CA GLU A 33 33.97 -13.89 8.44
C GLU A 33 35.06 -14.93 8.11
N GLU A 34 35.11 -16.05 8.84
CA GLU A 34 36.01 -17.17 8.57
C GLU A 34 35.76 -17.79 7.20
N LYS A 35 34.52 -18.21 6.91
CA LYS A 35 34.14 -18.76 5.58
C LYS A 35 34.34 -17.76 4.45
N TYR A 36 34.02 -16.50 4.69
CA TYR A 36 34.23 -15.46 3.70
C TYR A 36 35.71 -15.30 3.34
N SER A 37 36.58 -15.32 4.35
CA SER A 37 38.03 -15.25 4.17
C SER A 37 38.58 -16.48 3.45
N GLU A 38 38.03 -17.66 3.73
CA GLU A 38 38.36 -18.91 3.03
C GLU A 38 38.00 -18.81 1.53
N LEU A 39 36.79 -18.37 1.19
CA LEU A 39 36.36 -18.23 -0.20
C LEU A 39 37.18 -17.19 -0.98
N LEU A 40 37.59 -16.09 -0.33
CA LEU A 40 38.53 -15.14 -0.91
C LEU A 40 39.90 -15.77 -1.18
N SER A 41 40.38 -16.63 -0.28
CA SER A 41 41.66 -17.34 -0.46
C SER A 41 41.61 -18.38 -1.60
N MET A 42 40.42 -18.91 -1.89
CA MET A 42 40.16 -19.78 -3.05
C MET A 42 40.06 -19.00 -4.37
N GLY A 43 40.24 -17.67 -4.34
CA GLY A 43 40.23 -16.82 -5.52
C GLY A 43 38.84 -16.40 -5.99
N LYS A 44 37.79 -16.64 -5.18
CA LYS A 44 36.45 -16.12 -5.49
C LYS A 44 36.41 -14.61 -5.28
N ASN A 45 35.58 -13.95 -6.07
CA ASN A 45 35.41 -12.51 -5.93
C ASN A 45 34.60 -12.19 -4.66
N GLU A 46 34.77 -10.98 -4.11
CA GLU A 46 34.10 -10.55 -2.88
C GLU A 46 32.58 -10.73 -2.88
N ASN A 47 31.92 -10.50 -4.02
CA ASN A 47 30.46 -10.53 -4.08
C ASN A 47 29.92 -11.97 -4.19
N GLU A 48 30.67 -12.85 -4.85
CA GLU A 48 30.40 -14.28 -4.95
C GLU A 48 30.64 -14.97 -3.60
N ALA A 49 31.78 -14.68 -2.96
CA ALA A 49 32.07 -15.15 -1.61
C ALA A 49 30.99 -14.69 -0.61
N PHE A 50 30.55 -13.43 -0.70
CA PHE A 50 29.48 -12.92 0.15
C PHE A 50 28.13 -13.61 -0.09
N GLY A 51 27.75 -13.83 -1.36
CA GLY A 51 26.50 -14.51 -1.71
C GLY A 51 26.44 -15.96 -1.23
N GLU A 52 27.55 -16.67 -1.31
CA GLU A 52 27.66 -18.07 -0.86
C GLU A 52 27.63 -18.20 0.66
N VAL A 53 28.30 -17.31 1.39
CA VAL A 53 28.23 -17.27 2.86
C VAL A 53 26.82 -17.00 3.35
N ILE A 54 26.06 -16.14 2.66
CA ILE A 54 24.65 -15.89 2.99
C ILE A 54 23.79 -17.13 2.72
N ALA A 55 24.02 -17.83 1.60
CA ALA A 55 23.25 -19.02 1.24
C ALA A 55 23.43 -20.15 2.26
N ASP A 56 24.65 -20.34 2.77
CA ASP A 56 24.98 -21.36 3.76
C ASP A 56 24.41 -21.08 5.16
N PHE A 57 24.25 -19.80 5.54
CA PHE A 57 23.69 -19.41 6.84
C PHE A 57 22.17 -19.36 6.88
N GLY A 58 21.51 -19.50 5.73
CA GLY A 58 20.05 -19.40 5.62
C GLY A 58 19.54 -17.96 5.61
N SER A 59 18.23 -17.82 5.35
CA SER A 59 17.59 -16.51 5.29
C SER A 59 17.48 -15.87 6.68
N ILE A 60 17.44 -14.54 6.72
CA ILE A 60 17.21 -13.75 7.95
C ILE A 60 15.97 -14.27 8.69
N GLU A 61 14.97 -14.74 7.95
CA GLU A 61 13.73 -15.29 8.45
C GLU A 61 13.91 -16.66 9.15
N GLU A 62 14.81 -17.51 8.66
CA GLU A 62 15.10 -18.84 9.22
C GLU A 62 15.82 -18.74 10.58
N ILE A 63 16.82 -17.84 10.66
CA ILE A 63 17.55 -17.56 11.91
C ILE A 63 16.58 -16.98 12.96
N ARG A 64 15.63 -16.13 12.54
CA ARG A 64 14.62 -15.55 13.44
C ARG A 64 13.58 -16.59 13.90
N GLU A 65 13.27 -17.56 13.06
CA GLU A 65 12.36 -18.66 13.37
C GLU A 65 13.00 -19.63 14.38
N GLU A 66 14.28 -19.98 14.21
CA GLU A 66 15.04 -20.81 15.16
C GLU A 66 15.21 -20.12 16.53
N LEU A 67 15.29 -18.78 16.54
CA LEU A 67 15.28 -17.95 17.75
C LEU A 67 13.89 -17.78 18.39
N GLY A 68 12.84 -18.41 17.85
CA GLY A 68 11.50 -18.42 18.44
C GLY A 68 10.69 -17.13 18.22
N LEU A 69 10.99 -16.35 17.18
CA LEU A 69 10.28 -15.09 16.87
C LEU A 69 9.12 -15.23 15.86
N ALA A 70 8.78 -16.44 15.43
CA ALA A 70 7.66 -16.65 14.51
C ALA A 70 6.31 -16.52 15.24
N GLN A 71 5.71 -15.33 15.22
CA GLN A 71 4.27 -15.21 15.40
C GLN A 71 3.55 -15.88 14.22
N PRO A 72 2.44 -16.61 14.44
CA PRO A 72 1.78 -17.40 13.41
C PRO A 72 1.23 -16.50 12.31
N ARG A 73 1.92 -16.53 11.16
CA ARG A 73 1.47 -15.95 9.89
C ARG A 73 0.37 -16.85 9.34
N TYR A 74 -0.87 -16.37 9.40
CA TYR A 74 -2.02 -17.13 8.91
C TYR A 74 -1.85 -17.53 7.44
N GLU A 75 -2.24 -18.77 7.19
CA GLU A 75 -2.13 -19.53 5.96
C GLU A 75 -2.57 -18.78 4.72
N SER A 76 -1.68 -18.80 3.73
CA SER A 76 -1.90 -18.46 2.34
C SER A 76 -2.91 -19.41 1.69
N VAL A 77 -4.13 -18.94 1.41
CA VAL A 77 -5.05 -19.63 0.50
C VAL A 77 -5.58 -18.62 -0.53
N LEU A 78 -5.00 -18.75 -1.73
CA LEU A 78 -5.44 -18.27 -3.06
C LEU A 78 -5.28 -16.78 -3.39
N ARG A 79 -4.20 -16.44 -4.11
CA ARG A 79 -4.32 -15.64 -5.35
C ARG A 79 -3.06 -15.68 -6.21
N GLU A 80 -3.10 -16.55 -7.21
CA GLU A 80 -2.41 -16.32 -8.48
C GLU A 80 -3.31 -15.46 -9.37
N GLY A 81 -2.78 -14.40 -9.95
CA GLY A 81 -3.45 -13.62 -10.99
C GLY A 81 -3.53 -12.11 -10.76
N SER A 82 -2.66 -11.41 -11.48
CA SER A 82 -2.75 -10.01 -11.95
C SER A 82 -2.31 -8.85 -11.03
N HIS A 83 -1.22 -8.22 -11.49
CA HIS A 83 -0.55 -7.00 -11.07
C HIS A 83 -1.46 -5.80 -10.72
N ALA A 84 -1.15 -5.14 -9.59
CA ALA A 84 -0.77 -3.71 -9.52
C ALA A 84 -0.35 -3.34 -8.08
N PRO A 85 0.55 -2.35 -7.88
CA PRO A 85 1.42 -2.27 -6.72
C PRO A 85 0.79 -1.55 -5.52
N SER A 86 0.79 -2.19 -4.35
CA SER A 86 0.54 -1.52 -3.07
C SER A 86 1.75 -1.73 -2.16
N ALA A 87 2.55 -0.66 -2.02
CA ALA A 87 3.57 -0.53 -1.01
C ALA A 87 2.97 -0.81 0.39
N PRO A 88 3.54 -1.74 1.18
CA PRO A 88 3.14 -1.95 2.56
C PRO A 88 3.71 -0.84 3.45
N LEU A 89 2.84 -0.05 4.08
CA LEU A 89 3.20 0.70 5.29
C LEU A 89 2.58 -0.01 6.49
N GLU A 90 3.33 -0.97 7.02
CA GLU A 90 3.20 -1.39 8.41
C GLU A 90 3.61 -0.20 9.29
N THR A 91 2.67 0.38 10.04
CA THR A 91 2.98 1.24 11.18
C THR A 91 2.32 0.64 12.40
N THR A 92 3.16 0.04 13.23
CA THR A 92 2.89 -0.31 14.61
C THR A 92 3.08 0.96 15.46
N ASP A 93 2.00 1.32 16.17
CA ASP A 93 1.90 2.00 17.46
C ASP A 93 2.20 3.51 17.62
N ALA A 94 1.13 4.28 17.87
CA ALA A 94 1.11 5.31 18.93
C ALA A 94 -0.32 5.83 19.24
N SER A 95 -0.93 5.32 20.31
CA SER A 95 -2.05 5.88 21.09
C SER A 95 -3.45 5.94 20.44
N SER A 96 -4.19 4.82 20.47
CA SER A 96 -5.62 4.71 20.87
C SER A 96 -6.13 3.30 20.55
N ASP A 97 -6.45 2.51 21.58
CA ASP A 97 -7.11 1.18 21.55
C ASP A 97 -6.85 0.29 20.31
N PRO A 98 -5.89 -0.67 20.36
CA PRO A 98 -5.72 -1.67 19.29
C PRO A 98 -7.00 -2.48 19.02
N ASP A 99 -7.88 -2.61 20.02
CA ASP A 99 -9.16 -3.30 19.89
C ASP A 99 -10.16 -2.53 19.00
N ASN A 100 -10.17 -1.20 19.03
CA ASN A 100 -11.11 -0.40 18.25
C ASN A 100 -10.72 -0.30 16.76
N PHE A 101 -9.42 -0.26 16.46
CA PHE A 101 -8.92 -0.20 15.09
C PHE A 101 -9.17 -1.49 14.32
N ASN A 102 -8.87 -2.64 14.94
CA ASN A 102 -9.11 -3.94 14.31
C ASN A 102 -10.62 -4.16 14.09
N GLN A 103 -11.46 -3.67 15.01
CA GLN A 103 -12.91 -3.68 14.83
C GLN A 103 -13.40 -2.78 13.69
N PHE A 104 -12.83 -1.58 13.53
CA PHE A 104 -13.18 -0.70 12.42
C PHE A 104 -12.76 -1.28 11.07
N GLN A 105 -11.54 -1.83 10.97
CA GLN A 105 -11.09 -2.53 9.78
C GLN A 105 -11.94 -3.77 9.47
N LYS A 106 -12.32 -4.55 10.48
CA LYS A 106 -13.23 -5.69 10.32
C LYS A 106 -14.59 -5.23 9.78
N LYS A 107 -15.16 -4.15 10.32
CA LYS A 107 -16.42 -3.56 9.83
C LYS A 107 -16.31 -3.02 8.41
N PHE A 108 -15.20 -2.37 8.06
CA PHE A 108 -14.94 -1.88 6.71
C PHE A 108 -14.79 -3.04 5.71
N ARG A 109 -13.97 -4.04 6.02
CA ARG A 109 -13.83 -5.26 5.20
C ARG A 109 -15.18 -5.96 5.01
N LEU A 110 -15.97 -6.08 6.08
CA LEU A 110 -17.31 -6.66 6.04
C LEU A 110 -18.26 -5.84 5.15
N ALA A 111 -18.18 -4.51 5.19
CA ALA A 111 -18.97 -3.63 4.32
C ALA A 111 -18.58 -3.81 2.84
N ILE A 112 -17.29 -3.93 2.54
CA ILE A 112 -16.82 -4.20 1.17
C ILE A 112 -17.35 -5.55 0.68
N THR A 113 -17.20 -6.62 1.47
CA THR A 113 -17.74 -7.95 1.09
C THR A 113 -19.25 -7.93 0.90
N THR A 114 -19.97 -7.14 1.71
CA THR A 114 -21.43 -6.99 1.62
C THR A 114 -21.82 -6.26 0.34
N GLY A 115 -21.16 -5.15 -0.01
CA GLY A 115 -21.43 -4.43 -1.25
C GLY A 115 -21.13 -5.27 -2.49
N VAL A 116 -20.03 -6.03 -2.49
CA VAL A 116 -19.71 -6.95 -3.59
C VAL A 116 -20.75 -8.06 -3.72
N LEU A 117 -21.23 -8.61 -2.61
CA LEU A 117 -22.33 -9.58 -2.61
C LEU A 117 -23.59 -9.00 -3.27
N PHE A 118 -23.93 -7.75 -2.97
CA PHE A 118 -25.06 -7.05 -3.59
C PHE A 118 -24.87 -6.83 -5.10
N CYS A 119 -23.65 -6.56 -5.56
CA CYS A 119 -23.37 -6.48 -7.00
C CYS A 119 -23.56 -7.83 -7.72
N ILE A 120 -23.13 -8.93 -7.09
CA ILE A 120 -23.34 -10.27 -7.63
C ILE A 120 -24.84 -10.62 -7.65
N LEU A 121 -25.56 -10.30 -6.57
CA LEU A 121 -27.01 -10.47 -6.51
C LEU A 121 -27.74 -9.61 -7.55
N ALA A 122 -27.23 -8.43 -7.91
CA ALA A 122 -27.79 -7.61 -8.98
C ALA A 122 -27.75 -8.36 -10.33
N LEU A 123 -26.62 -9.00 -10.65
CA LEU A 123 -26.46 -9.79 -11.88
C LEU A 123 -27.32 -11.05 -11.89
N ILE A 124 -27.49 -11.70 -10.74
CA ILE A 124 -28.39 -12.86 -10.64
C ILE A 124 -29.85 -12.38 -10.75
N GLY A 125 -30.18 -11.25 -10.12
CA GLY A 125 -31.50 -10.64 -10.13
C GLY A 125 -31.96 -10.24 -11.53
N THR A 126 -31.07 -9.72 -12.37
CA THR A 126 -31.39 -9.43 -13.77
C THR A 126 -31.76 -10.70 -14.53
N LEU A 127 -30.95 -11.75 -14.42
CA LEU A 127 -31.20 -13.02 -15.09
C LEU A 127 -32.54 -13.65 -14.67
N VAL A 128 -32.86 -13.61 -13.37
CA VAL A 128 -34.14 -14.14 -12.86
C VAL A 128 -35.31 -13.28 -13.35
N THR A 129 -35.18 -11.95 -13.31
CA THR A 129 -36.25 -11.02 -13.69
C THR A 129 -36.56 -11.11 -15.18
N GLU A 130 -35.55 -11.30 -16.04
CA GLU A 130 -35.72 -11.56 -17.49
C GLU A 130 -36.56 -12.81 -17.74
N ARG A 131 -36.32 -13.90 -17.00
CA ARG A 131 -37.09 -15.15 -17.15
C ARG A 131 -38.55 -15.04 -16.74
N ILE A 132 -38.87 -14.15 -15.81
CA ILE A 132 -40.24 -14.00 -15.26
C ILE A 132 -41.02 -12.93 -16.04
N SER A 133 -40.38 -11.81 -16.39
CA SER A 133 -41.06 -10.62 -16.91
C SER A 133 -41.12 -10.53 -18.44
N GLY A 134 -40.40 -11.41 -19.16
CA GLY A 134 -40.30 -11.38 -20.61
C GLY A 134 -39.28 -10.34 -21.12
N GLU A 135 -38.76 -10.57 -22.33
CA GLU A 135 -37.63 -9.84 -22.92
C GLU A 135 -37.92 -8.35 -23.19
N ASP A 136 -39.19 -7.98 -23.37
CA ASP A 136 -39.61 -6.61 -23.70
C ASP A 136 -39.81 -5.70 -22.46
N SER A 137 -39.63 -6.22 -21.25
CA SER A 137 -39.83 -5.47 -20.01
C SER A 137 -38.56 -4.76 -19.56
N ASN A 138 -38.69 -3.50 -19.10
CA ASN A 138 -37.59 -2.75 -18.47
C ASN A 138 -37.32 -3.17 -17.01
N ALA A 139 -38.09 -4.14 -16.48
CA ALA A 139 -37.95 -4.66 -15.12
C ALA A 139 -36.52 -5.11 -14.73
N PRO A 140 -35.76 -5.89 -15.52
CA PRO A 140 -34.42 -6.32 -15.13
C PRO A 140 -33.45 -5.14 -14.98
N ALA A 141 -33.54 -4.13 -15.85
CA ALA A 141 -32.71 -2.93 -15.75
C ALA A 141 -33.01 -2.14 -14.46
N ILE A 142 -34.29 -1.98 -14.11
CA ILE A 142 -34.69 -1.27 -12.87
C ILE A 142 -34.16 -2.02 -11.64
N VAL A 143 -34.32 -3.36 -11.61
CA VAL A 143 -33.82 -4.20 -10.52
C VAL A 143 -32.30 -4.09 -10.39
N PHE A 144 -31.58 -4.12 -11.51
CA PHE A 144 -30.12 -3.94 -11.56
C PHE A 144 -29.69 -2.61 -10.91
N PHE A 145 -30.25 -1.50 -11.39
CA PHE A 145 -29.89 -0.17 -10.90
C PHE A 145 -30.24 0.03 -9.43
N CYS A 146 -31.34 -0.54 -8.95
CA CYS A 146 -31.70 -0.52 -7.53
C CYS A 146 -30.64 -1.20 -6.66
N PHE A 147 -30.20 -2.42 -7.03
CA PHE A 147 -29.18 -3.14 -6.26
C PHE A 147 -27.81 -2.47 -6.32
N ILE A 148 -27.42 -1.95 -7.49
CA ILE A 148 -26.17 -1.20 -7.64
C ILE A 148 -26.19 0.10 -6.83
N ALA A 149 -27.31 0.83 -6.80
CA ALA A 149 -27.44 2.04 -6.01
C ALA A 149 -27.21 1.76 -4.51
N VAL A 150 -27.74 0.65 -3.99
CA VAL A 150 -27.50 0.22 -2.60
C VAL A 150 -26.03 -0.14 -2.38
N ALA A 151 -25.43 -0.92 -3.28
CA ALA A 151 -24.03 -1.33 -3.18
C ALA A 151 -23.07 -0.13 -3.18
N VAL A 152 -23.27 0.81 -4.11
CA VAL A 152 -22.47 2.04 -4.19
C VAL A 152 -22.70 2.93 -2.97
N GLY A 153 -23.94 3.04 -2.48
CA GLY A 153 -24.24 3.78 -1.24
C GLY A 153 -23.46 3.25 -0.03
N ILE A 154 -23.37 1.93 0.11
CA ILE A 154 -22.54 1.27 1.14
C ILE A 154 -21.06 1.62 0.92
N PHE A 155 -20.53 1.46 -0.29
CA PHE A 155 -19.12 1.75 -0.58
C PHE A 155 -18.74 3.21 -0.30
N VAL A 156 -19.58 4.16 -0.69
CA VAL A 156 -19.33 5.59 -0.46
C VAL A 156 -19.38 5.92 1.03
N TYR A 157 -20.40 5.45 1.75
CA TYR A 157 -20.53 5.71 3.18
C TYR A 157 -19.33 5.17 3.98
N PHE A 158 -18.98 3.91 3.76
CA PHE A 158 -17.86 3.28 4.44
C PHE A 158 -16.50 3.77 3.93
N GLY A 159 -16.38 4.12 2.65
CA GLY A 159 -15.19 4.72 2.05
C GLY A 159 -14.86 6.10 2.65
N MET A 160 -15.88 6.94 2.84
CA MET A 160 -15.71 8.24 3.51
C MET A 160 -15.29 8.08 4.98
N GLN A 161 -15.89 7.13 5.70
CA GLN A 161 -15.50 6.84 7.09
C GLN A 161 -14.06 6.37 7.18
N TYR A 162 -13.62 5.52 6.25
CA TYR A 162 -12.23 5.07 6.18
C TYR A 162 -11.26 6.23 5.90
N SER A 163 -11.57 7.06 4.91
CA SER A 163 -10.75 8.22 4.54
C SER A 163 -10.64 9.24 5.69
N ALA A 164 -11.76 9.52 6.39
CA ALA A 164 -11.75 10.41 7.55
C ALA A 164 -10.89 9.87 8.71
N TYR A 165 -10.86 8.55 8.90
CA TYR A 165 -10.03 7.90 9.90
C TYR A 165 -8.55 7.91 9.50
N GLU A 166 -8.24 7.61 8.24
CA GLU A 166 -6.89 7.65 7.69
C GLU A 166 -6.29 9.06 7.75
N ASN A 167 -7.07 10.08 7.40
CA ASN A 167 -6.61 11.46 7.44
C ASN A 167 -6.27 11.93 8.87
N LYS A 168 -7.01 11.47 9.89
CA LYS A 168 -6.66 11.72 11.30
C LYS A 168 -5.34 11.06 11.69
N ARG A 169 -5.07 9.86 11.17
CA ARG A 169 -3.80 9.13 11.40
C ARG A 169 -2.63 9.82 10.70
N ALA A 170 -2.82 10.27 9.46
CA ALA A 170 -1.85 11.06 8.72
C ALA A 170 -1.54 12.39 9.42
N ALA A 171 -2.56 13.10 9.90
CA ALA A 171 -2.37 14.32 10.68
C ALA A 171 -1.59 14.09 11.99
N GLN A 172 -1.74 12.90 12.60
CA GLN A 172 -1.01 12.53 13.82
C GLN A 172 0.46 12.12 13.54
N SER A 173 0.74 11.43 12.43
CA SER A 173 2.11 11.08 12.03
C SER A 173 2.91 12.31 11.59
N VAL A 174 2.28 13.27 10.89
CA VAL A 174 2.92 14.53 10.47
C VAL A 174 3.33 15.39 11.66
N ARG A 175 2.57 15.37 12.77
CA ARG A 175 2.95 16.06 14.02
C ARG A 175 4.26 15.55 14.63
N HIS A 176 4.64 14.30 14.37
CA HIS A 176 5.89 13.70 14.85
C HIS A 176 7.08 13.92 13.88
N THR A 177 6.82 14.32 12.64
CA THR A 177 7.84 14.55 11.59
C THR A 177 7.88 16.00 11.14
N SER A 178 7.94 16.94 12.11
CA SER A 178 8.02 18.39 11.91
C SER A 178 9.29 18.83 11.13
N GLN A 179 9.38 18.49 9.84
CA GLN A 179 10.39 18.97 8.90
C GLN A 179 9.91 18.95 7.44
N ASN A 180 8.60 19.04 7.17
CA ASN A 180 8.11 18.95 5.78
C ASN A 180 6.92 19.83 5.39
N ARG A 181 6.83 21.05 5.94
CA ARG A 181 5.83 22.07 5.57
C ARG A 181 5.81 22.42 4.08
N GLY A 182 6.91 22.19 3.37
CA GLY A 182 7.02 22.43 1.92
C GLY A 182 6.23 21.43 1.07
N ASN A 183 6.11 20.17 1.49
CA ASN A 183 5.43 19.16 0.69
C ASN A 183 3.90 19.26 0.83
N GLU A 184 3.38 19.69 1.98
CA GLU A 184 1.93 19.90 2.15
C GLU A 184 1.37 20.99 1.22
N ILE A 185 2.14 22.05 0.97
CA ILE A 185 1.74 23.14 0.07
C ILE A 185 1.70 22.64 -1.38
N VAL A 186 2.66 21.79 -1.75
CA VAL A 186 2.76 21.18 -3.07
C VAL A 186 1.61 20.21 -3.32
N ASP A 187 1.31 19.35 -2.34
CA ASP A 187 0.18 18.41 -2.39
C ASP A 187 -1.16 19.16 -2.50
N ALA A 188 -1.32 20.26 -1.75
CA ALA A 188 -2.50 21.13 -1.84
C ALA A 188 -2.61 21.84 -3.21
N LEU A 189 -1.50 22.35 -3.76
CA LEU A 189 -1.45 22.97 -5.09
C LEU A 189 -1.84 21.97 -6.19
N CYS A 190 -1.34 20.74 -6.14
CA CYS A 190 -1.71 19.70 -7.10
C CYS A 190 -3.22 19.38 -7.05
N GLY A 191 -3.79 19.30 -5.85
CA GLY A 191 -5.24 19.13 -5.67
C GLY A 191 -6.07 20.28 -6.27
N ILE A 192 -5.63 21.52 -6.06
CA ILE A 192 -6.28 22.71 -6.64
C ILE A 192 -6.20 22.69 -8.17
N ILE A 193 -5.03 22.38 -8.74
CA ILE A 193 -4.82 22.31 -10.19
C ILE A 193 -5.76 21.28 -10.83
N MET A 194 -5.98 20.13 -10.18
CA MET A 194 -6.92 19.10 -10.67
C MET A 194 -8.38 19.53 -10.62
N LEU A 195 -8.80 20.27 -9.58
CA LEU A 195 -10.15 20.83 -9.53
C LEU A 195 -10.35 21.91 -10.60
N VAL A 196 -9.37 22.79 -10.81
CA VAL A 196 -9.41 23.80 -11.89
C VAL A 196 -9.49 23.13 -13.26
N ALA A 197 -8.70 22.08 -13.51
CA ALA A 197 -8.76 21.28 -14.73
C ALA A 197 -10.16 20.69 -14.96
N THR A 198 -10.81 20.18 -13.90
CA THR A 198 -12.17 19.62 -13.97
C THR A 198 -13.21 20.69 -14.29
N VAL A 199 -13.11 21.88 -13.69
CA VAL A 199 -13.99 23.01 -13.97
C VAL A 199 -13.83 23.47 -15.42
N ILE A 200 -12.59 23.57 -15.91
CA ILE A 200 -12.27 23.92 -17.30
C ILE A 200 -12.87 22.86 -18.24
N PHE A 201 -12.67 21.57 -17.97
CA PHE A 201 -13.25 20.48 -18.78
C PHE A 201 -14.78 20.58 -18.88
N LEU A 202 -15.47 20.78 -17.75
CA LEU A 202 -16.92 20.92 -17.74
C LEU A 202 -17.38 22.18 -18.49
N PHE A 203 -16.65 23.28 -18.37
CA PHE A 203 -16.93 24.52 -19.09
C PHE A 203 -16.77 24.34 -20.61
N LEU A 204 -15.69 23.71 -21.07
CA LEU A 204 -15.49 23.39 -22.49
C LEU A 204 -16.52 22.38 -23.02
N GLY A 205 -16.94 21.42 -22.20
CA GLY A 205 -17.99 20.46 -22.54
C GLY A 205 -19.34 21.14 -22.76
N PHE A 206 -19.76 22.00 -21.83
CA PHE A 206 -21.05 22.69 -21.89
C PHE A 206 -21.11 23.80 -22.94
N PHE A 207 -20.06 24.62 -23.08
CA PHE A 207 -20.07 25.75 -24.01
C PHE A 207 -19.58 25.39 -25.41
N GLY A 208 -18.80 24.32 -25.53
CA GLY A 208 -18.08 24.01 -26.78
C GLY A 208 -18.56 22.75 -27.50
N SER A 209 -19.39 21.90 -26.89
CA SER A 209 -19.69 20.53 -27.38
C SER A 209 -18.45 19.64 -27.61
N LEU A 210 -17.27 20.10 -27.15
CA LEU A 210 -15.96 19.50 -27.36
C LEU A 210 -15.64 18.42 -26.31
N TRP A 211 -16.58 17.51 -26.07
CA TRP A 211 -16.41 16.40 -25.11
C TRP A 211 -15.26 15.45 -25.51
N HIS A 212 -15.01 15.31 -26.82
CA HIS A 212 -14.02 14.39 -27.37
C HIS A 212 -12.57 14.92 -27.42
N PRO A 213 -12.30 16.23 -27.58
CA PRO A 213 -10.95 16.77 -27.35
C PRO A 213 -10.74 17.35 -25.94
N GLY A 214 -11.81 17.55 -25.17
CA GLY A 214 -11.72 18.12 -23.82
C GLY A 214 -10.91 17.28 -22.83
N TRP A 215 -10.79 15.95 -23.03
CA TRP A 215 -10.01 15.09 -22.14
C TRP A 215 -8.52 15.46 -22.07
N VAL A 216 -8.00 16.18 -23.07
CA VAL A 216 -6.59 16.64 -23.12
C VAL A 216 -6.23 17.53 -21.92
N VAL A 217 -7.22 18.13 -21.26
CA VAL A 217 -7.02 18.91 -20.03
C VAL A 217 -6.48 18.05 -18.87
N PHE A 218 -6.82 16.75 -18.81
CA PHE A 218 -6.33 15.86 -17.74
C PHE A 218 -4.83 15.52 -17.84
N PRO A 219 -4.29 15.11 -19.00
CA PRO A 219 -2.84 14.97 -19.21
C PRO A 219 -2.08 16.26 -18.90
N ILE A 220 -2.59 17.41 -19.37
CA ILE A 220 -1.96 18.72 -19.13
C ILE A 220 -1.93 19.02 -17.62
N GLY A 221 -3.03 18.80 -16.90
CA GLY A 221 -3.08 18.97 -15.45
C GLY A 221 -2.09 18.07 -14.71
N GLY A 222 -1.97 16.80 -15.11
CA GLY A 222 -1.01 15.85 -14.54
C GLY A 222 0.45 16.28 -14.76
N VAL A 223 0.78 16.75 -15.98
CA VAL A 223 2.12 17.27 -16.29
C VAL A 223 2.45 18.51 -15.47
N ILE A 224 1.50 19.45 -15.32
CA ILE A 224 1.70 20.65 -14.50
C ILE A 224 1.93 20.28 -13.03
N CYS A 225 1.18 19.34 -12.47
CA CYS A 225 1.41 18.87 -11.11
C CYS A 225 2.82 18.29 -10.94
N GLY A 226 3.28 17.44 -11.86
CA GLY A 226 4.64 16.90 -11.83
C GLY A 226 5.73 17.96 -11.93
N ILE A 227 5.52 19.03 -12.71
CA ILE A 227 6.46 20.15 -12.78
C ILE A 227 6.54 20.89 -11.44
N VAL A 228 5.40 21.14 -10.78
CA VAL A 228 5.35 21.82 -9.48
C VAL A 228 6.10 21.02 -8.41
N ASP A 229 5.95 19.70 -8.38
CA ASP A 229 6.69 18.82 -7.47
C ASP A 229 8.21 18.92 -7.65
N ILE A 230 8.68 18.92 -8.90
CA ILE A 230 10.11 19.03 -9.22
C ILE A 230 10.65 20.39 -8.81
N VAL A 231 9.94 21.47 -9.15
CA VAL A 231 10.34 22.84 -8.80
C VAL A 231 10.40 23.02 -7.30
N ALA A 232 9.42 22.52 -6.55
CA ALA A 232 9.41 22.61 -5.10
C ALA A 232 10.56 21.83 -4.45
N LYS A 233 10.89 20.64 -4.98
CA LYS A 233 12.07 19.86 -4.54
C LYS A 233 13.39 20.60 -4.82
N LEU A 234 13.50 21.27 -5.96
CA LEU A 234 14.68 22.08 -6.30
C LEU A 234 14.83 23.28 -5.38
N TRP A 235 13.72 23.97 -5.07
CA TRP A 235 13.72 25.13 -4.18
C TRP A 235 14.08 24.78 -2.73
N LYS A 236 13.76 23.57 -2.27
CA LYS A 236 14.11 23.08 -0.94
C LYS A 236 15.59 22.66 -0.81
N LYS A 237 16.28 22.44 -1.94
CA LYS A 237 17.68 21.99 -1.98
C LYS A 237 18.69 23.14 -2.07
N SER A 238 18.26 24.33 -2.48
CA SER A 238 19.06 25.56 -2.51
C SER A 238 19.01 26.31 -1.19
#